data_AF-A0A842TD55-F1
#
_entry.id   AF-A0A842TD55-F1
#
_cell.length_a   1.000
_cell.length_b   1.000
_cell.length_c   1.000
_cell.angle_alpha   90.00
_cell.angle_beta   90.00
_cell.angle_gamma   90.00
#
_symmetry.space_group_name_H-M   'P 1'
#
loop_
_entity.id
_entity.type
_entity.pdbx_description
1 polymer ?
#
loop_
_entity_poly.entity_id
_entity_poly.type
_entity_poly.pdbx_seq_one_letter_code
_entity_poly.pdbx_strand_id
1 'polypeptide(L)'
;MDIAAFLGEYQRVFQIEFKEFLTIYLVIFVIILLVTGVLFARDSLKSSEAEVKLKGKFLLAAFISFSVGAALDAITGLIFSDILEFPLNSPIIAIFVIIVRSVLISSAIEFYARFILPPFIK
;
A
#
# COMPACT_ATOMS: atom_id res chain seq x y z
N MET A 1 -35.43 9.61 29.57
CA MET A 1 -35.45 10.01 28.14
C MET A 1 -34.00 10.15 27.73
N ASP A 2 -33.46 9.25 26.91
CA ASP A 2 -32.05 9.27 26.55
C ASP A 2 -31.80 10.36 25.51
N ILE A 3 -31.02 11.37 25.91
CA ILE A 3 -30.74 12.60 25.15
C ILE A 3 -29.71 12.32 24.05
N ALA A 4 -29.08 11.13 24.03
CA ALA A 4 -28.09 10.71 23.02
C ALA A 4 -28.55 10.95 21.57
N ALA A 5 -29.86 10.97 21.35
CA ALA A 5 -30.50 11.00 20.05
C ALA A 5 -30.76 12.39 19.41
N PHE A 6 -30.53 13.54 20.07
CA PHE A 6 -31.01 14.83 19.53
C PHE A 6 -30.01 15.70 18.77
N LEU A 7 -28.71 15.40 18.80
CA LEU A 7 -27.67 16.21 18.14
C LEU A 7 -26.78 15.43 17.17
N GLY A 8 -26.72 14.09 17.29
CA GLY A 8 -26.18 13.17 16.28
C GLY A 8 -25.05 12.25 16.79
N GLU A 9 -25.07 11.00 16.31
CA GLU A 9 -23.92 10.08 16.30
C GLU A 9 -24.00 9.18 15.05
N TYR A 10 -23.15 9.47 14.06
CA TYR A 10 -22.90 8.55 12.96
C TYR A 10 -21.39 8.43 12.76
N GLN A 11 -20.85 7.24 13.01
CA GLN A 11 -19.43 6.96 12.84
C GLN A 11 -19.24 5.82 11.86
N ARG A 12 -18.93 6.18 10.61
CA ARG A 12 -18.59 5.23 9.56
C ARG A 12 -17.14 4.81 9.71
N VAL A 13 -16.88 3.52 9.66
CA VAL A 13 -15.49 3.02 9.61
C VAL A 13 -14.86 3.54 8.32
N PHE A 14 -13.73 4.24 8.43
CA PHE A 14 -13.05 4.88 7.29
C PHE A 14 -12.35 3.86 6.39
N GLN A 15 -12.08 2.66 6.92
CA GLN A 15 -11.40 1.58 6.22
C GLN A 15 -12.03 0.23 6.55
N ILE A 16 -11.72 -0.77 5.73
CA ILE A 16 -12.13 -2.14 5.98
C ILE A 16 -11.17 -2.75 7.01
N GLU A 17 -11.71 -3.38 8.04
CA GLU A 17 -10.95 -4.20 8.97
C GLU A 17 -10.90 -5.64 8.43
N PHE A 18 -9.72 -6.08 8.01
CA PHE A 18 -9.52 -7.47 7.61
C PHE A 18 -9.35 -8.35 8.84
N LYS A 19 -10.08 -9.47 8.88
CA LYS A 19 -9.90 -10.49 9.91
C LYS A 19 -8.60 -11.25 9.70
N GLU A 20 -8.06 -11.81 10.79
CA GLU A 20 -6.74 -12.43 10.89
C GLU A 20 -6.36 -13.32 9.69
N PHE A 21 -7.25 -14.23 9.29
CA PHE A 21 -7.01 -15.13 8.16
C PHE A 21 -6.73 -14.37 6.85
N LEU A 22 -7.54 -13.35 6.55
CA LEU A 22 -7.40 -12.56 5.34
C LEU A 22 -6.16 -11.66 5.43
N THR A 23 -5.86 -11.12 6.61
CA THR A 23 -4.64 -10.34 6.86
C THR A 23 -3.39 -11.17 6.59
N ILE A 24 -3.30 -12.39 7.13
CA ILE A 24 -2.16 -13.31 6.90
C ILE A 24 -2.04 -13.65 5.41
N TYR A 25 -3.16 -13.96 4.75
CA TYR A 25 -3.19 -14.22 3.32
C TYR A 25 -2.65 -13.05 2.50
N LEU A 26 -3.10 -11.82 2.80
CA LEU A 26 -2.66 -10.61 2.09
C LEU A 26 -1.16 -10.34 2.31
N VAL A 27 -0.64 -10.52 3.53
CA VAL A 27 0.79 -10.35 3.82
C VAL A 27 1.63 -11.37 3.05
N ILE A 28 1.22 -12.65 3.02
CA ILE A 28 1.92 -13.68 2.23
C ILE A 28 1.88 -13.32 0.75
N PHE A 29 0.74 -12.89 0.23
CA PHE A 29 0.59 -12.47 -1.16
C PHE A 29 1.52 -11.30 -1.51
N VAL A 30 1.62 -10.30 -0.64
CA VAL A 30 2.53 -9.17 -0.79
C VAL A 30 3.99 -9.62 -0.79
N ILE A 31 4.39 -10.57 0.07
CA ILE A 31 5.75 -11.12 0.07
C ILE A 31 6.06 -11.82 -1.26
N ILE A 32 5.13 -12.64 -1.77
CA ILE A 32 5.30 -13.32 -3.07
C ILE A 32 5.45 -12.28 -4.19
N LEU A 33 4.61 -11.25 -4.21
CA LEU A 33 4.71 -10.16 -5.18
C LEU A 33 6.03 -9.40 -5.08
N LEU A 34 6.51 -9.10 -3.88
CA LEU A 34 7.80 -8.42 -3.68
C LEU A 34 8.95 -9.25 -4.21
N VAL A 35 9.02 -10.54 -3.84
CA VAL A 35 10.11 -11.43 -4.27
C VAL A 35 10.11 -11.58 -5.79
N THR A 36 8.96 -11.90 -6.39
CA THR A 36 8.84 -12.05 -7.85
C THR A 36 9.16 -10.74 -8.57
N GLY A 37 8.66 -9.62 -8.06
CA GLY A 37 8.91 -8.30 -8.63
C GLY A 37 10.37 -7.87 -8.58
N VAL A 38 11.06 -8.11 -7.45
CA VAL A 38 12.49 -7.84 -7.29
C VAL A 38 13.32 -8.69 -8.25
N LEU A 39 12.95 -9.97 -8.46
CA LEU A 39 13.65 -10.83 -9.43
C LEU A 39 13.53 -10.26 -10.86
N PHE A 40 12.32 -9.86 -11.29
CA PHE A 40 12.13 -9.24 -12.61
C PHE A 40 12.86 -7.91 -12.77
N ALA A 41 12.86 -7.07 -11.73
CA ALA A 41 13.57 -5.81 -11.75
C ALA A 41 15.09 -6.02 -11.83
N ARG A 42 15.62 -6.98 -11.06
CA ARG A 42 17.05 -7.36 -11.09
C ARG A 42 17.50 -7.76 -12.49
N ASP A 43 16.71 -8.55 -13.19
CA ASP A 43 17.08 -9.01 -14.54
C ASP A 43 17.00 -7.85 -15.55
N SER A 44 16.03 -6.94 -15.40
CA SER A 44 15.95 -5.71 -16.20
C SER A 44 17.16 -4.78 -15.98
N LEU A 45 17.67 -4.70 -14.74
CA LEU A 45 18.84 -3.89 -14.38
C LEU A 45 20.16 -4.43 -14.97
N LYS A 46 20.21 -5.71 -15.33
CA LYS A 46 21.38 -6.35 -15.96
C LYS A 46 21.43 -6.18 -17.49
N SER A 47 20.37 -5.67 -18.11
CA SER A 47 20.30 -5.44 -19.57
C SER A 47 21.44 -4.54 -20.05
N SER A 48 21.92 -4.71 -21.28
CA SER A 48 22.86 -3.77 -21.92
C SER A 48 22.20 -2.42 -22.25
N GLU A 49 20.91 -2.45 -22.58
CA GLU A 49 20.14 -1.28 -23.00
C GLU A 49 19.81 -0.34 -21.84
N ALA A 50 20.22 0.92 -21.94
CA ALA A 50 20.01 1.93 -20.90
C ALA A 50 18.53 2.15 -20.58
N GLU A 51 17.65 2.12 -21.60
CA GLU A 51 16.20 2.25 -21.44
C GLU A 51 15.65 1.11 -20.56
N VAL A 52 16.11 -0.12 -20.80
CA VAL A 52 15.66 -1.30 -20.05
C VAL A 52 16.16 -1.25 -18.60
N LYS A 53 17.39 -0.79 -18.36
CA LYS A 53 17.89 -0.57 -17.00
C LYS A 53 17.03 0.45 -16.24
N LEU A 54 16.65 1.55 -16.89
CA LEU A 54 15.85 2.59 -16.26
C LEU A 54 14.44 2.09 -15.91
N LYS A 55 13.81 1.35 -16.83
CA LYS A 55 12.55 0.63 -16.55
C LYS A 55 12.68 -0.34 -15.38
N GLY A 56 13.83 -1.03 -15.27
CA GLY A 56 14.15 -1.89 -14.12
C GLY A 56 14.18 -1.14 -12.79
N LYS A 57 14.72 0.09 -12.76
CA LYS A 57 14.74 0.93 -11.54
C LYS A 57 13.34 1.35 -11.12
N PHE A 58 12.52 1.83 -12.06
CA PHE A 58 11.12 2.17 -11.78
C PHE A 58 10.32 0.96 -11.31
N LEU A 59 10.55 -0.21 -11.92
CA LEU A 59 9.88 -1.44 -11.51
C LEU A 59 10.28 -1.86 -10.09
N LEU A 60 11.57 -1.75 -9.74
CA LEU A 60 12.04 -2.06 -8.39
C LEU A 60 11.41 -1.13 -7.35
N ALA A 61 11.44 0.18 -7.61
CA ALA A 61 10.80 1.18 -6.75
C ALA A 61 9.31 0.87 -6.57
N ALA A 62 8.59 0.63 -7.68
CA ALA A 62 7.16 0.33 -7.67
C ALA A 62 6.83 -0.88 -6.78
N PHE A 63 7.57 -1.99 -6.92
CA PHE A 63 7.34 -3.17 -6.09
C PHE A 63 7.65 -2.93 -4.62
N ILE A 64 8.69 -2.18 -4.29
CA ILE A 64 9.01 -1.86 -2.90
C ILE A 64 7.93 -0.96 -2.29
N SER A 65 7.60 0.15 -2.96
CA SER A 65 6.56 1.10 -2.55
C SER A 65 5.21 0.42 -2.38
N PHE A 66 4.81 -0.39 -3.37
CA PHE A 66 3.57 -1.16 -3.33
C PHE A 66 3.56 -2.14 -2.17
N SER A 67 4.64 -2.89 -1.98
CA SER A 67 4.69 -3.92 -0.94
C SER A 67 4.64 -3.32 0.46
N VAL A 68 5.34 -2.22 0.70
CA VAL A 68 5.26 -1.48 1.96
C VAL A 68 3.85 -0.95 2.17
N GLY A 69 3.27 -0.25 1.18
CA GLY A 69 1.93 0.29 1.28
C GLY A 69 0.86 -0.79 1.50
N ALA A 70 0.90 -1.87 0.74
CA ALA A 70 -0.07 -2.95 0.81
C ALA A 70 0.05 -3.76 2.10
N ALA A 71 1.27 -4.01 2.59
CA ALA A 71 1.47 -4.66 3.88
C ALA A 71 0.94 -3.80 5.02
N LEU A 72 1.28 -2.50 5.05
CA LEU A 72 0.76 -1.57 6.06
C LEU A 72 -0.76 -1.48 6.03
N ASP A 73 -1.37 -1.40 4.84
CA ASP A 73 -2.83 -1.38 4.68
C ASP A 73 -3.47 -2.63 5.29
N ALA A 74 -2.97 -3.81 4.92
CA ALA A 74 -3.50 -5.09 5.37
C ALA A 74 -3.45 -5.26 6.91
N ILE A 75 -2.37 -4.77 7.54
CA ILE A 75 -2.17 -4.92 8.99
C ILE A 75 -2.69 -3.73 9.81
N THR A 76 -3.33 -2.73 9.18
CA THR A 76 -3.78 -1.52 9.90
C THR A 76 -4.75 -1.87 11.04
N GLY A 77 -5.71 -2.76 10.79
CA GLY A 77 -6.64 -3.24 11.82
C GLY A 77 -5.91 -3.93 12.98
N LEU A 78 -5.00 -4.85 12.64
CA LEU A 78 -4.19 -5.57 13.63
C LEU A 78 -3.37 -4.62 14.52
N ILE A 79 -2.68 -3.63 13.93
CA ILE A 79 -1.85 -2.70 14.70
C ILE A 79 -2.71 -1.77 15.54
N PHE A 80 -3.68 -1.10 14.93
CA PHE A 80 -4.38 -0.01 15.61
C PHE A 80 -5.55 -0.49 16.46
N SER A 81 -6.36 -1.43 15.98
CA SER A 81 -7.51 -1.95 16.72
C SER A 81 -7.11 -3.02 17.72
N ASP A 82 -6.32 -4.02 17.30
CA ASP A 82 -6.09 -5.21 18.14
C ASP A 82 -4.92 -5.02 19.12
N ILE A 83 -3.81 -4.41 18.68
CA ILE A 83 -2.60 -4.25 19.50
C ILE A 83 -2.63 -2.95 20.31
N LEU A 84 -3.06 -1.84 19.69
CA LEU A 84 -3.03 -0.50 20.31
C LEU A 84 -4.40 -0.04 20.84
N GLU A 85 -5.46 -0.84 20.67
CA GLU A 85 -6.82 -0.60 21.17
C GLU A 85 -7.42 0.77 20.78
N PHE A 86 -7.01 1.31 19.62
CA PHE A 86 -7.59 2.53 19.07
C PHE A 86 -8.93 2.26 18.37
N PRO A 87 -9.94 3.11 18.58
CA PRO A 87 -11.21 3.03 17.85
C PRO A 87 -10.97 3.21 16.35
N LEU A 88 -11.54 2.36 15.49
CA LEU A 88 -11.35 2.42 14.02
C LEU A 88 -11.84 3.73 13.37
N ASN A 89 -12.67 4.48 14.08
CA ASN A 89 -13.15 5.83 13.76
C ASN A 89 -12.21 6.95 14.24
N SER A 90 -11.07 6.62 14.85
CA SER A 90 -10.10 7.60 15.34
C SER A 90 -9.47 8.41 14.20
N PRO A 91 -9.33 9.74 14.36
CA PRO A 91 -8.72 10.59 13.34
C PRO A 91 -7.26 10.19 13.03
N ILE A 92 -6.55 9.61 14.00
CA ILE A 92 -5.16 9.14 13.82
C ILE A 92 -5.10 8.02 12.78
N ILE A 93 -6.06 7.10 12.82
CA ILE A 93 -6.16 6.00 11.87
C ILE A 93 -6.47 6.54 10.47
N ALA A 94 -7.36 7.52 10.35
CA ALA A 94 -7.66 8.15 9.07
C ALA A 94 -6.41 8.80 8.45
N ILE A 95 -5.61 9.52 9.24
CA ILE A 95 -4.33 10.10 8.79
C ILE A 95 -3.36 9.00 8.33
N PHE A 96 -3.22 7.93 9.12
CA PHE A 96 -2.38 6.79 8.76
C PHE A 96 -2.80 6.16 7.42
N VAL A 97 -4.09 5.91 7.24
CA VAL A 97 -4.64 5.36 5.99
C VAL A 97 -4.36 6.29 4.82
N ILE A 98 -4.52 7.61 4.98
CA ILE A 98 -4.19 8.58 3.92
C ILE A 98 -2.74 8.44 3.49
N ILE A 99 -1.81 8.36 4.44
CA ILE A 99 -0.37 8.19 4.15
C ILE A 99 -0.14 6.88 3.38
N VAL A 100 -0.71 5.77 3.84
CA VAL A 100 -0.62 4.47 3.18
C VAL A 100 -1.17 4.54 1.75
N ARG A 101 -2.31 5.21 1.53
CA ARG A 101 -2.90 5.41 0.19
C ARG A 101 -2.02 6.27 -0.70
N SER A 102 -1.38 7.31 -0.17
CA SER A 102 -0.42 8.12 -0.92
C SER A 102 0.78 7.28 -1.40
N VAL A 103 1.30 6.38 -0.55
CA VAL A 103 2.37 5.45 -0.93
C VAL A 103 1.90 4.49 -2.03
N LEU A 104 0.69 3.93 -1.90
CA LEU A 104 0.11 3.06 -2.93
C LEU A 104 -0.10 3.78 -4.27
N ILE A 105 -0.58 5.03 -4.24
CA ILE A 105 -0.73 5.86 -5.44
C ILE A 105 0.65 6.13 -6.07
N SER A 106 1.67 6.47 -5.28
CA SER A 106 3.05 6.62 -5.77
C SER A 106 3.53 5.34 -6.46
N SER A 107 3.30 4.18 -5.85
CA SER A 107 3.67 2.89 -6.44
C SER A 107 2.99 2.63 -7.78
N ALA A 108 1.73 3.04 -7.95
CA ALA A 108 1.01 2.91 -9.21
C ALA A 108 1.60 3.82 -10.30
N ILE A 109 2.01 5.04 -9.93
CA ILE A 109 2.71 5.96 -10.84
C ILE A 109 4.05 5.34 -11.28
N GLU A 110 4.81 4.76 -10.35
CA GLU A 110 6.09 4.08 -10.63
C GLU A 110 5.89 2.87 -11.57
N PHE A 111 4.84 2.05 -11.34
CA PHE A 111 4.48 0.96 -12.26
C PHE A 111 4.15 1.49 -13.65
N TYR A 112 3.41 2.58 -13.75
CA TYR A 112 3.05 3.18 -15.04
C TYR A 112 4.28 3.75 -15.77
N ALA A 113 5.17 4.41 -15.04
CA ALA A 113 6.42 4.97 -15.56
C ALA A 113 7.30 3.92 -16.23
N ARG A 114 7.31 2.67 -15.72
CA ARG A 114 8.00 1.55 -16.38
C ARG A 114 7.48 1.27 -17.79
N PHE A 115 6.16 1.32 -18.01
CA PHE A 115 5.56 0.93 -19.29
C PHE A 115 5.65 2.06 -20.32
N ILE A 116 5.33 3.28 -19.92
CA ILE A 116 5.24 4.42 -20.84
C ILE A 116 6.56 5.16 -21.00
N LEU A 117 7.47 5.05 -20.02
CA LEU A 117 8.77 5.72 -19.91
C LEU A 117 8.82 7.02 -20.75
N PRO A 118 8.33 8.13 -20.19
CA PRO A 118 8.13 9.34 -20.97
C PRO A 118 9.40 9.77 -21.71
N PRO A 119 9.28 10.32 -22.92
CA PRO A 119 10.45 10.68 -23.74
C PRO A 119 11.37 11.72 -23.09
N PHE A 120 10.92 12.45 -22.07
CA PHE A 120 11.74 13.37 -21.28
C PHE A 120 12.60 12.68 -20.20
N ILE A 121 12.36 11.40 -19.91
CA ILE A 121 13.16 10.56 -18.98
C ILE A 121 14.06 9.58 -19.76
N LYS A 122 13.79 9.37 -21.07
CA LYS A 122 14.60 8.54 -21.97
C LYS A 122 16.00 9.11 -22.17
#